data_AF-A0A8J2KJ98-F1
#
_entry.id   AF-A0A8J2KJ98-F1
#
_cell.length_a   1.000
_cell.length_b   1.000
_cell.length_c   1.000
_cell.angle_alpha   90.00
_cell.angle_beta   90.00
_cell.angle_gamma   90.00
#
_symmetry.space_group_name_H-M   'P 1'
#
loop_
_entity.id
_entity.type
_entity.pdbx_description
1 polymer ?
#
loop_
_entity_poly.entity_id
_entity_poly.type
_entity_poly.pdbx_seq_one_letter_code
_entity_poly.pdbx_strand_id
1 'polypeptide(L)' 'SVVFMDGSICQCSIVNPGDASAPPKTFSFDGVYYTESTTEALYSDIAYPLVEVSRNHYISKFHQISLPY' A
#
# COMPACT_ATOMS: atom_id res chain seq x y z
N SER A 1 5.62 -14.88 -17.13
CA SER A 1 5.50 -13.46 -16.74
C SER A 1 6.89 -12.89 -16.53
N VAL A 2 7.11 -11.61 -16.82
CA VAL A 2 8.38 -10.90 -16.51
C VAL A 2 8.31 -10.12 -15.20
N VAL A 3 7.11 -10.02 -14.59
CA VAL A 3 6.87 -9.38 -13.30
C VAL A 3 6.21 -10.38 -12.36
N PHE A 4 6.70 -10.46 -11.14
CA PHE A 4 6.16 -11.29 -10.05
C PHE A 4 5.92 -10.42 -8.82
N MET A 5 4.78 -10.63 -8.17
CA MET A 5 4.35 -9.86 -7.00
C MET A 5 4.15 -10.81 -5.83
N ASP A 6 4.69 -10.48 -4.66
CA ASP A 6 4.44 -11.17 -3.40
C ASP A 6 3.97 -10.17 -2.36
N GLY A 7 2.65 -10.13 -2.16
CA GLY A 7 2.00 -9.24 -1.20
C GLY A 7 2.25 -9.63 0.26
N SER A 8 2.66 -10.87 0.54
CA SER A 8 2.88 -11.33 1.93
C SER A 8 4.13 -10.72 2.56
N ILE A 9 5.09 -10.31 1.72
CA ILE A 9 6.36 -9.69 2.12
C ILE A 9 6.56 -8.32 1.47
N CYS A 10 5.52 -7.79 0.82
CA CYS A 10 5.52 -6.54 0.07
C CYS A 10 6.69 -6.41 -0.91
N GLN A 11 6.91 -7.43 -1.76
CA GLN A 11 7.95 -7.41 -2.78
C GLN A 11 7.44 -7.55 -4.21
N CYS A 12 8.14 -6.91 -5.15
CA CYS A 12 8.01 -7.19 -6.56
C CYS A 12 9.37 -7.60 -7.16
N SER A 13 9.33 -8.50 -8.13
CA SER A 13 10.52 -8.97 -8.85
C SER A 13 10.33 -8.83 -10.36
N ILE A 14 11.36 -8.32 -11.03
CA ILE A 14 11.40 -8.15 -12.48
C ILE A 14 12.49 -9.06 -13.06
N VAL A 15 12.10 -9.91 -14.02
CA VAL A 15 13.00 -10.82 -14.74
C VAL A 15 13.43 -10.19 -16.06
N ASN A 16 14.71 -10.35 -16.41
CA ASN A 16 15.22 -9.89 -17.69
C ASN A 16 14.65 -10.76 -18.83
N PRO A 17 13.88 -10.20 -19.77
CA PRO A 17 13.32 -10.96 -20.88
C PRO A 17 14.38 -11.45 -21.88
N GLY A 18 15.55 -10.80 -21.94
CA GLY A 18 16.65 -11.17 -22.83
C GLY A 18 17.64 -12.16 -22.23
N ASP A 19 17.55 -12.43 -20.92
CA ASP A 19 18.40 -13.40 -20.22
C ASP A 19 17.69 -13.90 -18.96
N ALA A 20 17.01 -15.05 -19.08
CA ALA A 20 16.30 -15.68 -17.97
C ALA A 20 17.23 -16.33 -16.93
N SER A 21 18.53 -16.44 -17.21
CA SER A 21 19.52 -16.95 -16.25
C SER A 21 20.03 -15.87 -15.30
N ALA A 22 19.91 -14.60 -15.69
CA ALA A 22 20.22 -13.48 -14.83
C ALA A 22 19.27 -13.46 -13.61
N PRO A 23 19.79 -13.17 -12.40
CA PRO A 23 18.96 -13.08 -11.21
C PRO A 23 17.90 -11.98 -11.34
N PRO A 24 16.66 -12.19 -10.86
CA PRO A 24 15.63 -11.17 -10.87
C PRO A 24 16.03 -9.94 -10.04
N LYS A 25 15.55 -8.76 -10.46
CA LYS A 25 15.67 -7.53 -9.65
C LYS A 25 14.47 -7.42 -8.73
N THR A 26 14.71 -7.51 -7.42
CA THR A 26 13.67 -7.48 -6.39
C THR A 26 13.66 -6.14 -5.65
N PHE A 27 12.46 -5.62 -5.41
CA PHE A 27 12.21 -4.36 -4.73
C PHE A 27 11.18 -4.58 -3.61
N SER A 28 11.34 -3.88 -2.49
CA SER A 28 10.40 -3.90 -1.36
C SER A 28 9.63 -2.58 -1.28
N PHE A 29 8.36 -2.65 -0.92
CA PHE A 29 7.46 -1.51 -0.78
C PHE A 29 6.64 -1.63 0.52
N ASP A 30 5.85 -0.61 0.84
CA ASP A 30 4.89 -0.67 1.95
C ASP A 30 3.64 -1.49 1.61
N GLY A 31 3.34 -1.65 0.31
CA GLY A 31 2.25 -2.48 -0.19
C GLY A 31 2.48 -2.90 -1.64
N VAL A 32 2.01 -4.11 -1.99
CA VAL A 32 2.19 -4.72 -3.32
C VAL A 32 0.87 -5.31 -3.78
N TYR A 33 0.40 -4.87 -4.94
CA TYR A 33 -0.89 -5.22 -5.53
C TYR A 33 -0.70 -5.61 -6.99
N TYR A 34 -1.47 -6.59 -7.48
CA TYR A 34 -1.33 -7.08 -8.85
C TYR A 34 -2.66 -7.06 -9.60
N THR A 35 -2.71 -7.68 -10.79
CA THR A 35 -3.86 -7.63 -11.69
C THR A 35 -5.16 -8.16 -11.08
N GLU A 36 -5.05 -9.06 -10.10
CA GLU A 36 -6.20 -9.64 -9.39
C GLU A 36 -6.67 -8.82 -8.19
N SER A 37 -5.94 -7.74 -7.82
CA SER A 37 -6.31 -6.88 -6.71
C SER A 37 -7.53 -6.03 -7.08
N THR A 38 -8.51 -5.94 -6.18
CA THR A 38 -9.73 -5.17 -6.42
C THR A 38 -9.60 -3.73 -5.90
N THR A 39 -10.45 -2.85 -6.41
CA THR A 39 -10.56 -1.46 -5.93
C THR A 39 -10.90 -1.40 -4.45
N GLU A 40 -11.73 -2.32 -3.98
CA GLU A 40 -12.13 -2.44 -2.57
C GLU A 40 -10.94 -2.79 -1.67
N ALA A 41 -10.08 -3.73 -2.11
CA ALA A 41 -8.86 -4.08 -1.38
C ALA A 41 -7.91 -2.88 -1.28
N LEU A 42 -7.65 -2.20 -2.40
CA LEU A 42 -6.83 -0.99 -2.42
C LEU A 42 -7.42 0.13 -1.53
N TYR A 43 -8.74 0.30 -1.53
CA TYR A 43 -9.40 1.27 -0.66
C TYR A 43 -9.21 0.91 0.82
N SER A 44 -9.44 -0.35 1.18
CA SER A 44 -9.29 -0.84 2.56
C SER A 44 -7.86 -0.68 3.07
N ASP A 45 -6.87 -1.01 2.26
CA ASP A 45 -5.48 -1.08 2.71
C ASP A 45 -4.77 0.28 2.65
N ILE A 46 -5.15 1.15 1.69
CA ILE A 46 -4.46 2.43 1.44
C ILE A 46 -5.33 3.62 1.84
N ALA A 47 -6.53 3.74 1.26
CA ALA A 47 -7.32 4.97 1.36
C ALA A 47 -8.02 5.10 2.72
N TYR A 48 -8.57 4.00 3.23
CA TYR A 48 -9.34 3.99 4.48
C TYR A 48 -8.50 4.47 5.68
N PRO A 49 -7.27 3.97 5.93
CA PRO A 49 -6.43 4.48 7.01
C PRO A 49 -6.19 5.99 6.93
N LEU A 50 -6.01 6.54 5.72
CA LEU A 50 -5.79 7.98 5.52
C LEU A 50 -7.05 8.80 5.83
N VAL A 51 -8.21 8.31 5.38
CA VAL A 51 -9.52 8.94 5.67
C VAL A 51 -9.82 8.87 7.17
N GLU A 52 -9.51 7.76 7.81
CA GLU A 52 -9.74 7.60 9.24
C GLU A 52 -8.83 8.52 10.07
N VAL A 53 -7.54 8.59 9.73
CA VAL A 53 -6.57 9.49 10.38
C VAL A 53 -7.01 10.94 10.24
N SER A 54 -7.43 11.36 9.05
CA SER A 54 -7.91 12.72 8.83
C SER A 54 -9.18 13.00 9.64
N ARG A 55 -10.18 12.10 9.60
CA ARG A 55 -11.39 12.20 10.42
C ARG A 55 -11.08 12.31 11.92
N ASN A 56 -10.21 11.43 12.42
CA ASN A 56 -9.83 11.41 13.83
C ASN A 56 -9.05 12.68 14.22
N HIS A 57 -8.22 13.23 13.32
CA HIS A 57 -7.56 14.52 13.52
C HIS A 57 -8.57 15.66 13.66
N TYR A 58 -9.57 15.73 12.77
CA TYR A 58 -10.61 16.76 12.85
C TYR A 58 -11.47 16.63 14.12
N ILE A 59 -11.83 15.41 14.52
CA ILE A 59 -12.59 15.17 15.76
C ILE A 59 -11.77 15.58 16.99
N SER A 60 -10.49 15.22 17.03
CA SER A 60 -9.59 15.60 18.13
C SER A 60 -9.42 17.12 18.23
N LYS A 61 -9.24 17.82 17.09
CA LYS A 61 -9.23 19.29 17.01
C LYS A 61 -10.53 19.89 17.53
N PHE A 62 -11.68 19.37 17.10
CA PHE A 62 -12.98 19.84 17.56
C PHE A 62 -13.15 19.65 19.08
N HIS A 63 -12.79 18.48 19.60
CA HIS A 63 -12.83 18.21 21.04
C HIS A 63 -11.91 19.16 21.83
N GLN A 64 -10.71 19.44 21.33
CA GLN A 64 -9.76 20.37 21.97
C GLN A 64 -10.23 21.84 21.92
N ILE A 65 -10.99 22.24 20.90
CA ILE A 65 -11.63 23.57 20.83
C ILE A 65 -12.88 23.63 21.73
N SER A 66 -13.57 22.51 21.90
CA SER A 66 -14.82 22.40 22.66
C SER A 66 -14.63 22.29 24.17
N LEU A 67 -13.42 21.92 24.61
CA LEU A 67 -13.05 21.99 26.01
C LEU A 67 -12.62 23.44 26.34
N PRO A 68 -13.39 24.19 27.13
CA PRO A 68 -12.88 25.42 27.72
C PRO A 68 -11.78 25.01 28.71
N TYR A 69 -10.74 25.83 28.84
CA TYR A 69 -9.60 25.66 29.75
C TYR A 69 -9.91 24.90 31.04
#